data_AF-A0A3B8WSW2-F1
#
_entry.id   AF-A0A3B8WSW2-F1
#
_cell.length_a   1.000
_cell.length_b   1.000
_cell.length_c   1.000
_cell.angle_alpha   90.00
_cell.angle_beta   90.00
_cell.angle_gamma   90.00
#
_symmetry.space_group_name_H-M   'P 1'
#
loop_
_entity.id
_entity.type
_entity.pdbx_description
1 polymer ?
#
loop_
_entity_poly.entity_id
_entity_poly.type
_entity_poly.pdbx_seq_one_letter_code
_entity_poly.pdbx_strand_id
1 'polypeptide(L)'
;MEKINYQKELDKILADISSRQNSEKPDLLLHACCGPCSSYVIEYLASIFNITIYYYNPNIHPAEEYYRRLNELKKFLTVFPDAVKNQV
;
A
#
# COMPACT_ATOMS: atom_id res chain seq x y z
N MET A 1 -8.65 -19.48 -23.39
CA MET A 1 -8.68 -18.49 -22.29
C MET A 1 -8.11 -17.21 -22.83
N GLU A 2 -8.86 -16.12 -22.81
CA GLU A 2 -8.35 -14.83 -23.29
C GLU A 2 -7.28 -14.30 -22.32
N LYS A 3 -6.24 -13.65 -22.86
CA LYS A 3 -5.17 -13.06 -22.06
C LYS A 3 -5.62 -11.69 -21.56
N ILE A 4 -5.89 -11.60 -20.26
CA ILE A 4 -6.25 -10.34 -19.60
C ILE A 4 -4.98 -9.61 -19.17
N ASN A 5 -4.93 -8.30 -19.41
CA ASN A 5 -3.89 -7.42 -18.87
C ASN A 5 -4.42 -6.76 -17.60
N TYR A 6 -4.04 -7.29 -16.43
CA TYR A 6 -4.52 -6.81 -15.14
C TYR A 6 -4.09 -5.38 -14.80
N GLN A 7 -2.98 -4.89 -15.36
CA GLN A 7 -2.59 -3.49 -15.16
C GLN A 7 -3.63 -2.55 -15.80
N LYS A 8 -4.04 -2.84 -17.04
CA LYS A 8 -5.06 -2.02 -17.72
C LYS A 8 -6.42 -2.10 -17.03
N GLU A 9 -6.79 -3.25 -16.49
CA GLU A 9 -8.02 -3.38 -15.71
C GLU A 9 -7.95 -2.59 -14.39
N LEU A 10 -6.79 -2.62 -13.71
CA LEU A 10 -6.55 -1.79 -12.53
C LEU A 10 -6.64 -0.30 -12.87
N ASP A 11 -5.96 0.16 -13.93
CA ASP A 11 -5.98 1.56 -14.35
C ASP A 11 -7.41 2.07 -14.58
N LYS A 12 -8.28 1.25 -15.19
CA LYS A 12 -9.69 1.58 -15.39
C LYS A 12 -10.45 1.75 -14.08
N ILE A 13 -10.24 0.85 -13.12
CA ILE A 13 -10.86 0.92 -11.79
C ILE A 13 -10.41 2.18 -11.06
N LEU A 14 -9.11 2.49 -11.11
CA LEU A 14 -8.54 3.67 -10.46
C LEU A 14 -9.06 4.97 -11.08
N ALA A 15 -9.18 5.03 -12.42
CA ALA A 15 -9.76 6.18 -13.11
C ALA A 15 -11.23 6.41 -12.73
N ASP A 16 -12.02 5.34 -12.68
CA ASP A 16 -13.42 5.40 -12.25
C ASP A 16 -13.54 5.89 -10.80
N ILE A 17 -12.75 5.34 -9.87
CA ILE A 17 -12.70 5.80 -8.46
C ILE A 17 -12.37 7.29 -8.40
N SER A 18 -11.35 7.73 -9.14
CA SER A 18 -10.89 9.12 -9.12
C SER A 18 -11.94 10.08 -9.68
N SER A 19 -12.70 9.65 -10.70
CA SER A 19 -13.77 10.47 -11.33
C SER A 19 -15.00 10.70 -10.44
N ARG A 20 -15.23 9.83 -9.45
CA ARG A 20 -16.40 9.89 -8.57
C ARG A 20 -16.20 10.79 -7.34
N GLN A 21 -14.99 11.30 -7.11
CA GLN A 21 -14.62 11.98 -5.87
C GLN A 21 -14.64 13.50 -5.99
N ASN A 22 -15.27 14.15 -5.00
CA ASN A 22 -15.32 15.61 -4.84
C ASN A 22 -14.04 16.13 -4.16
N SER A 23 -12.90 16.00 -4.84
CA SER A 23 -11.59 16.55 -4.47
C SER A 23 -10.86 15.90 -3.28
N GLU A 24 -11.47 14.98 -2.52
CA GLU A 24 -10.82 14.26 -1.43
C GLU A 24 -10.46 12.81 -1.80
N LYS A 25 -9.27 12.36 -1.38
CA LYS A 25 -8.81 10.97 -1.60
C LYS A 25 -9.58 10.00 -0.68
N PRO A 26 -10.11 8.87 -1.20
CA PRO A 26 -10.71 7.82 -0.38
C PRO A 26 -9.68 7.11 0.52
N ASP A 27 -10.15 6.55 1.63
CA ASP A 27 -9.30 5.78 2.55
C ASP A 27 -9.07 4.33 2.05
N LEU A 28 -7.86 3.81 2.25
CA LEU A 28 -7.46 2.44 1.87
C LEU A 28 -6.65 1.79 2.99
N LEU A 29 -7.12 0.64 3.49
CA LEU A 29 -6.33 -0.22 4.36
C LEU A 29 -5.50 -1.19 3.52
N LEU A 30 -4.17 -1.07 3.57
CA LEU A 30 -3.24 -1.87 2.77
C LEU A 30 -2.45 -2.84 3.67
N HIS A 31 -2.58 -4.13 3.40
CA HIS A 31 -1.73 -5.14 4.02
C HIS A 31 -0.28 -5.02 3.52
N ALA A 32 0.70 -5.03 4.42
CA ALA A 32 2.11 -5.17 4.09
C ALA A 32 2.78 -6.27 4.95
N CYS A 33 3.50 -7.19 4.32
CA CYS A 33 4.27 -8.22 5.03
C CYS A 33 5.78 -7.92 5.09
N CYS A 34 6.25 -6.94 4.31
CA CYS A 34 7.64 -6.47 4.27
C CYS A 34 7.72 -5.07 3.65
N GLY A 35 8.70 -4.25 4.06
CA GLY A 35 8.93 -2.91 3.48
C GLY A 35 9.08 -2.89 1.95
N PRO A 36 10.04 -3.65 1.36
CA PRO A 36 10.33 -3.52 -0.07
C PRO A 36 9.25 -4.09 -0.99
N CYS A 37 8.41 -5.02 -0.54
CA CYS A 37 7.34 -5.56 -1.37
C CYS A 37 6.14 -4.61 -1.49
N SER A 38 5.91 -3.78 -0.47
CA SER A 38 4.81 -2.79 -0.49
C SER A 38 5.19 -1.47 -1.13
N SER A 39 6.48 -1.20 -1.39
CA SER A 39 6.96 0.12 -1.84
C SER A 39 6.28 0.60 -3.12
N TYR A 40 6.30 -0.21 -4.18
CA TYR A 40 5.69 0.12 -5.46
C TYR A 40 4.17 0.31 -5.33
N VAL A 41 3.50 -0.55 -4.56
CA VAL A 41 2.05 -0.47 -4.36
C VAL A 41 1.68 0.82 -3.63
N ILE A 42 2.43 1.18 -2.59
CA ILE A 42 2.24 2.42 -1.84
C ILE A 42 2.46 3.62 -2.76
N GLU A 43 3.60 3.67 -3.47
CA GLU A 43 3.94 4.77 -4.39
C GLU A 43 2.86 4.95 -5.46
N TYR A 44 2.42 3.85 -6.06
CA TYR A 44 1.46 3.85 -7.15
C TYR A 44 0.05 4.28 -6.71
N LEU A 45 -0.36 3.93 -5.48
CA LEU A 45 -1.71 4.23 -4.97
C LEU A 45 -1.79 5.52 -4.13
N ALA A 46 -0.66 6.06 -3.67
CA ALA A 46 -0.58 7.21 -2.77
C ALA A 46 -1.23 8.49 -3.32
N SER A 47 -1.20 8.69 -4.63
CA SER A 47 -1.82 9.87 -5.26
C SER A 47 -3.35 9.77 -5.31
N ILE A 48 -3.90 8.57 -5.13
CA ILE A 48 -5.33 8.27 -5.29
C ILE A 48 -5.98 8.05 -3.93
N PHE A 49 -5.29 7.45 -2.96
CA PHE A 49 -5.85 7.08 -1.66
C PHE A 49 -5.13 7.73 -0.48
N ASN A 50 -5.85 7.88 0.63
CA ASN A 50 -5.25 8.00 1.97
C ASN A 50 -4.98 6.57 2.48
N ILE A 51 -3.72 6.18 2.61
CA ILE A 51 -3.38 4.79 2.93
C ILE A 51 -3.14 4.63 4.44
N THR A 52 -3.67 3.56 5.01
CA THR A 52 -3.31 3.05 6.34
C THR A 52 -2.68 1.67 6.15
N ILE A 53 -1.56 1.39 6.83
CA ILE A 53 -0.82 0.15 6.65
C ILE A 53 -1.17 -0.85 7.74
N TYR A 54 -1.47 -2.09 7.35
CA TYR A 54 -1.65 -3.22 8.25
C TYR A 54 -0.47 -4.19 8.11
N TYR A 55 0.42 -4.21 9.10
CA TYR A 55 1.57 -5.14 9.09
C TYR A 55 1.24 -6.48 9.74
N TYR A 56 1.23 -7.56 8.96
CA TYR A 56 0.96 -8.90 9.51
C TYR A 56 1.52 -10.03 8.65
N ASN A 57 2.38 -10.87 9.22
CA ASN A 57 2.77 -12.14 8.63
C ASN A 57 3.29 -13.10 9.73
N PRO A 58 2.46 -14.04 10.21
CA PRO A 58 2.81 -14.93 11.32
C PRO A 58 3.82 -16.01 10.93
N ASN A 59 4.10 -16.17 9.63
CA ASN A 59 5.07 -17.16 9.14
C ASN A 59 6.52 -16.65 9.21
N ILE A 60 6.76 -15.39 9.62
CA ILE A 60 8.11 -14.86 9.76
C ILE A 60 8.74 -15.40 11.04
N HIS A 61 9.81 -16.16 10.86
CA HIS A 61 10.61 -16.73 11.93
C HIS A 61 12.10 -16.46 11.66
N PRO A 62 12.92 -16.23 12.70
CA PRO A 62 12.54 -16.10 14.11
C PRO A 62 11.86 -14.75 14.42
N ALA A 63 11.37 -14.56 15.65
CA ALA A 63 10.59 -13.37 16.01
C ALA A 63 11.36 -12.06 15.77
N GLU A 64 12.68 -12.09 15.93
CA GLU A 64 13.57 -10.96 15.66
C GLU A 64 13.47 -10.49 14.20
N GLU A 65 13.27 -11.42 13.24
CA GLU A 65 13.08 -11.07 11.83
C GLU A 65 11.77 -10.35 11.58
N TYR A 66 10.69 -10.74 12.28
CA TYR A 66 9.39 -10.06 12.22
C TYR A 66 9.54 -8.60 12.67
N TYR A 67 10.14 -8.38 13.84
CA TYR A 67 10.36 -7.02 14.35
C TYR A 67 11.34 -6.21 13.49
N ARG A 68 12.39 -6.85 12.94
CA ARG A 68 13.31 -6.19 12.01
C ARG A 68 12.56 -5.66 10.78
N ARG A 69 11.72 -6.50 10.15
CA ARG A 69 10.94 -6.11 8.96
C ARG A 69 9.88 -5.05 9.28
N LEU A 70 9.22 -5.13 10.43
CA LEU A 70 8.31 -4.09 10.90
C LEU A 70 9.03 -2.74 11.06
N ASN A 71 10.22 -2.74 11.68
CA ASN A 71 11.00 -1.53 11.89
C ASN A 71 11.49 -0.93 10.57
N GLU A 72 11.93 -1.76 9.61
CA GLU A 72 12.29 -1.28 8.27
C GLU A 72 11.08 -0.72 7.51
N LEU A 73 9.91 -1.34 7.61
CA LEU A 73 8.68 -0.78 7.06
C LEU A 73 8.35 0.58 7.69
N LYS A 74 8.40 0.71 9.02
CA LYS A 74 8.17 1.98 9.71
C LYS A 74 9.13 3.08 9.24
N LYS A 75 10.43 2.77 9.12
CA LYS A 75 11.43 3.69 8.57
C LYS A 75 11.15 4.06 7.12
N PHE A 76 10.77 3.09 6.30
CA PHE A 76 10.46 3.32 4.89
C PHE A 76 9.28 4.29 4.73
N LEU A 77 8.24 4.17 5.56
CA LEU A 77 7.05 5.02 5.45
C LEU A 77 7.30 6.48 5.83
N THR A 78 8.33 6.80 6.62
CA THR A 78 8.68 8.21 6.89
C THR A 78 9.15 8.95 5.65
N VAL A 79 9.52 8.21 4.58
CA VAL A 79 9.95 8.76 3.29
C VAL A 79 8.78 8.96 2.33
N PHE A 80 7.55 8.56 2.69
CA PHE A 80 6.32 8.69 1.88
C PHE A 80 5.27 9.58 2.58
N PRO A 81 5.54 10.88 2.77
CA PRO A 81 4.71 11.75 3.61
C PRO A 81 3.28 11.94 3.10
N ASP A 82 3.05 11.93 1.79
CA ASP A 82 1.73 12.22 1.19
C ASP A 82 0.78 11.01 1.11
N ALA A 83 1.30 9.82 1.40
CA ALA A 83 0.59 8.55 1.18
C ALA A 83 -0.13 8.04 2.43
N VAL A 84 0.39 8.33 3.63
CA VAL A 84 0.02 7.58 4.84
C VAL A 84 -0.66 8.47 5.88
N LYS A 85 -1.98 8.37 5.98
CA LYS A 85 -2.71 8.86 7.15
C LYS A 85 -2.59 7.79 8.24
N ASN A 86 -1.72 8.04 9.21
CA ASN A 86 -1.71 7.45 10.55
C ASN A 86 -1.30 5.98 10.68
N GLN A 87 0.02 5.77 10.64
CA GLN A 87 0.76 4.69 11.32
C GLN A 87 0.57 3.26 10.78
N VAL A 88 1.54 2.40 11.14
CA VAL A 88 1.56 0.94 10.94
C VAL A 88 1.13 0.26 12.22
#